data_AF-A0AA88JA29-F1
#
_entry.id   AF-A0AA88JA29-F1
#
_cell.length_a   1.000
_cell.length_b   1.000
_cell.length_c   1.000
_cell.angle_alpha   90.00
_cell.angle_beta   90.00
_cell.angle_gamma   90.00
#
_symmetry.space_group_name_H-M   'P 1'
#
loop_
_entity.id
_entity.type
_entity.pdbx_description
1 polymer ?
#
loop_
_entity_poly.entity_id
_entity_poly.type
_entity_poly.pdbx_seq_one_letter_code
_entity_poly.pdbx_strand_id
1 'polypeptide(L)' 'MLILVLDPGLAVQELEWSFRGAYGAVLAAASKELKGSLSAHTVKALATREGTILAAHCSVESWVLVSDVLNVVRAIQQP' A
#
# COMPACT_ATOMS: atom_id res chain seq x y z
N MET A 1 2.37 14.37 -8.38
CA MET A 1 1.68 13.70 -7.25
C MET A 1 1.59 12.22 -7.56
N LEU A 2 2.22 11.39 -6.73
CA LEU A 2 2.14 9.93 -6.83
C LEU A 2 1.08 9.40 -5.85
N ILE A 3 0.30 8.40 -6.26
CA ILE A 3 -0.76 7.83 -5.43
C ILE A 3 -0.38 6.38 -5.12
N LEU A 4 -0.20 6.06 -3.84
CA LEU A 4 -0.06 4.68 -3.39
C LEU A 4 -1.46 4.12 -3.15
N VAL A 5 -1.88 3.18 -3.99
CA VAL A 5 -3.16 2.48 -3.87
C VAL A 5 -2.90 1.09 -3.32
N LEU A 6 -3.60 0.74 -2.23
CA LEU A 6 -3.68 -0.63 -1.75
C LEU A 6 -4.88 -1.27 -2.46
N ASP A 7 -4.64 -2.18 -3.39
CA ASP A 7 -5.73 -2.93 -4.01
C ASP A 7 -6.16 -4.05 -3.05
N PRO A 8 -7.46 -4.17 -2.72
CA PRO A 8 -7.97 -5.31 -1.99
C PRO A 8 -8.05 -6.49 -2.97
N GLY A 9 -6.92 -7.18 -3.18
CA GLY A 9 -6.95 -8.51 -3.77
C GLY A 9 -7.94 -9.38 -2.99
N LEU A 10 -8.82 -10.07 -3.71
CA LEU A 10 -9.86 -10.97 -3.16
C LEU A 10 -9.31 -12.08 -2.25
N ALA A 11 -7.99 -12.26 -2.20
CA ALA A 11 -7.30 -13.22 -1.36
C ALA A 11 -6.73 -12.56 -0.09
N VAL A 12 -7.15 -13.07 1.08
CA VAL A 12 -6.68 -12.66 2.42
C VAL A 12 -5.17 -12.91 2.65
N GLN A 13 -4.43 -13.35 1.62
CA GLN A 13 -3.04 -13.78 1.69
C GLN A 13 -2.14 -13.13 0.63
N GLU A 14 -2.59 -12.08 -0.04
CA GLU A 14 -1.78 -11.33 -0.99
C GLU A 14 -1.62 -9.87 -0.55
N LEU A 15 -0.36 -9.43 -0.49
CA LEU A 15 0.01 -8.03 -0.43
C LEU A 15 -0.07 -7.46 -1.83
N GLU A 16 -0.92 -6.48 -2.09
CA GLU A 16 -0.94 -5.75 -3.37
C GLU A 16 -0.84 -4.25 -3.14
N TRP A 17 0.03 -3.60 -3.90
CA TRP A 17 0.10 -2.14 -3.94
C TRP A 17 0.50 -1.65 -5.33
N SER A 18 0.06 -0.44 -5.67
CA SER A 18 0.45 0.25 -6.90
C SER A 18 0.75 1.73 -6.66
N PHE A 19 1.77 2.24 -7.33
CA PHE A 19 2.01 3.67 -7.51
C PHE A 19 1.36 4.14 -8.79
N ARG A 20 0.55 5.20 -8.69
CA ARG A 20 -0.10 5.81 -9.83
C ARG A 20 0.36 7.25 -10.02
N GLY A 21 0.59 7.66 -11.25
CA GLY A 21 0.86 9.04 -11.61
C GLY A 21 -0.39 9.91 -11.51
N ALA A 22 -0.24 11.22 -11.74
CA ALA A 22 -1.33 12.20 -11.64
C ALA A 22 -2.53 11.92 -12.57
N TYR A 23 -2.34 11.12 -13.62
CA TYR A 23 -3.38 10.71 -14.58
C TYR A 23 -3.94 9.31 -14.30
N GLY A 24 -3.66 8.73 -13.14
CA GLY A 24 -4.11 7.39 -12.77
C GLY A 24 -3.33 6.23 -13.40
N ALA A 25 -2.33 6.52 -14.26
CA ALA A 25 -1.44 5.53 -14.85
C ALA A 25 -0.61 4.82 -13.78
N VAL A 26 -0.63 3.49 -13.77
CA VAL A 26 0.21 2.67 -12.87
C VAL A 26 1.67 2.77 -13.32
N LEU A 27 2.52 3.30 -12.45
CA LEU A 27 3.95 3.49 -12.67
C LEU A 27 4.76 2.33 -12.10
N ALA A 28 4.29 1.74 -11.00
CA ALA A 28 4.84 0.53 -10.41
C ALA A 28 3.73 -0.22 -9.67
N ALA A 29 3.81 -1.53 -9.64
CA ALA A 29 2.97 -2.37 -8.80
C ALA A 29 3.80 -3.56 -8.33
N ALA A 30 3.52 -4.04 -7.12
CA ALA A 30 4.03 -5.33 -6.69
C ALA A 30 2.96 -6.10 -5.96
N SER A 31 3.06 -7.41 -6.08
CA SER A 31 2.34 -8.34 -5.22
C SER A 31 3.31 -9.25 -4.49
N LYS A 32 2.93 -9.67 -3.28
CA LYS A 32 3.66 -10.68 -2.52
C LYS A 32 2.68 -11.59 -1.80
N GLU A 33 2.82 -12.89 -2.08
CA GLU A 33 2.08 -13.91 -1.36
C GLU A 33 2.62 -14.03 0.07
N LEU A 34 1.71 -14.01 1.05
CA LEU A 34 2.01 -14.13 2.46
C LEU A 34 1.71 -15.55 2.92
N LYS A 35 2.73 -16.23 3.46
CA LYS A 35 2.54 -17.55 4.07
C LYS A 35 1.86 -17.42 5.44
N GLY A 36 0.70 -18.03 5.59
CA GLY A 36 -0.02 -18.17 6.86
C GLY A 36 -1.36 -17.45 6.89
N SER A 37 -2.08 -17.59 8.01
CA SER A 37 -3.36 -16.91 8.23
C SER A 37 -3.11 -15.56 8.91
N LEU A 38 -2.97 -14.51 8.11
CA LEU A 38 -2.89 -13.14 8.60
C LEU A 38 -4.27 -12.48 8.49
N SER A 39 -4.59 -11.59 9.43
CA SER A 39 -5.81 -10.80 9.33
C SER A 39 -5.70 -9.83 8.15
N ALA A 40 -6.81 -9.53 7.49
CA ALA A 40 -6.84 -8.55 6.39
C ALA A 40 -6.27 -7.17 6.82
N HIS A 41 -6.43 -6.79 8.08
CA HIS A 41 -5.83 -5.56 8.63
C HIS A 41 -4.30 -5.63 8.68
N THR A 42 -3.75 -6.77 9.09
CA THR A 42 -2.29 -6.99 9.11
C THR A 42 -1.71 -6.96 7.70
N VAL A 43 -2.38 -7.61 6.74
CA VAL A 43 -1.97 -7.60 5.32
C VAL A 43 -1.92 -6.17 4.79
N LYS A 44 -2.95 -5.36 5.03
CA LYS A 44 -3.00 -3.96 4.56
C LYS A 44 -1.99 -3.05 5.27
N ALA A 45 -1.72 -3.27 6.55
CA ALA A 45 -0.68 -2.55 7.27
C ALA A 45 0.72 -2.86 6.70
N LEU A 46 1.01 -4.13 6.40
CA LEU A 46 2.24 -4.54 5.73
C LEU A 46 2.34 -3.94 4.32
N ALA A 47 1.23 -3.90 3.57
CA ALA A 47 1.17 -3.36 2.21
C ALA A 47 1.58 -1.90 2.20
N THR A 48 1.05 -1.16 3.18
CA THR A 48 1.37 0.24 3.34
C THR A 48 2.81 0.46 3.72
N ARG A 49 3.35 -0.33 4.67
CA ARG A 49 4.76 -0.26 5.06
C ARG A 49 5.67 -0.47 3.84
N GLU A 50 5.48 -1.54 3.09
CA GLU A 50 6.29 -1.83 1.89
C GLU A 50 6.16 -0.73 0.83
N GLY A 51 4.93 -0.24 0.59
CA GLY A 51 4.70 0.90 -0.30
C GLY A 51 5.45 2.16 0.15
N THR A 52 5.42 2.50 1.44
CA THR A 52 6.15 3.67 1.97
C THR A 52 7.67 3.54 1.87
N ILE A 53 8.22 2.33 2.10
CA ILE A 53 9.66 2.06 1.93
C ILE A 53 10.05 2.25 0.47
N LEU A 54 9.25 1.77 -0.48
CA LEU A 54 9.53 1.97 -1.89
C LEU A 54 9.45 3.46 -2.29
N ALA A 55 8.42 4.19 -1.82
CA ALA A 55 8.33 5.63 -2.08
C ALA A 55 9.62 6.36 -1.64
N ALA A 56 10.15 6.01 -0.46
CA ALA A 56 11.40 6.55 0.05
C ALA A 56 12.60 6.14 -0.83
N HIS A 57 12.73 4.88 -1.24
CA HIS A 57 13.80 4.42 -2.14
C HIS A 57 13.75 5.07 -3.53
N CYS A 58 12.56 5.43 -4.01
CA CYS A 58 12.37 6.11 -5.29
C CYS A 58 12.45 7.64 -5.18
N SER A 59 12.86 8.19 -4.03
CA SER A 59 12.92 9.65 -3.77
C SER A 59 11.62 10.37 -4.11
N VAL A 60 10.48 9.73 -3.83
CA VAL A 60 9.16 10.31 -4.08
C VAL A 60 8.82 11.25 -2.93
N GLU A 61 9.05 12.55 -3.15
CA GLU A 61 8.86 13.59 -2.12
C GLU A 61 7.38 13.85 -1.78
N SER A 62 6.46 13.55 -2.70
CA SER A 62 5.02 13.76 -2.48
C SER A 62 4.18 12.58 -2.98
N TRP A 63 3.50 11.93 -2.03
CA TRP A 63 2.57 10.86 -2.33
C TRP A 63 1.33 10.89 -1.42
N VAL A 64 0.25 10.28 -1.90
CA VAL A 64 -1.01 10.12 -1.17
C VAL A 64 -1.30 8.63 -1.02
N LEU A 65 -1.53 8.18 0.21
CA LEU A 65 -2.06 6.84 0.46
C LEU A 65 -3.57 6.84 0.25
N VAL A 66 -4.05 5.96 -0.62
CA VAL A 66 -5.47 5.63 -0.77
C VAL A 66 -5.67 4.24 -0.20
N SER A 67 -6.38 4.19 0.94
CA SER A 67 -6.75 2.95 1.60
C SER A 67 -8.20 3.04 2.07
N ASP A 68 -8.93 1.96 1.91
CA ASP A 68 -10.28 1.73 2.44
C ASP A 68 -10.27 1.36 3.93
N VAL A 69 -9.09 1.20 4.57
CA VAL A 69 -8.98 0.81 5.97
C VAL A 69 -8.53 1.98 6.84
N LEU A 70 -9.52 2.59 7.47
CA LEU A 70 -9.36 3.72 8.39
C LEU A 70 -8.30 3.47 9.49
N ASN A 71 -8.22 2.24 10.01
CA ASN A 71 -7.29 1.88 11.07
C ASN A 71 -5.82 1.94 10.61
N VAL A 72 -5.55 1.65 9.34
CA VAL A 72 -4.20 1.73 8.76
C VAL A 72 -3.79 3.19 8.60
N VAL A 73 -4.70 4.03 8.09
CA VAL A 73 -4.47 5.48 7.98
C VAL A 73 -4.18 6.10 9.34
N ARG A 74 -4.97 5.73 10.37
CA ARG A 74 -4.78 6.21 11.75
C ARG A 74 -3.45 5.77 12.34
N ALA A 75 -3.05 4.51 12.19
CA ALA A 75 -1.79 3.99 12.70
C ALA A 75 -0.55 4.69 12.09
N ILE A 76 -0.68 5.26 10.89
CA ILE A 76 0.41 5.98 10.22
C ILE A 76 0.42 7.46 10.61
N GLN A 77 -0.76 8.08 10.75
CA GLN A 77 -0.90 9.49 11.12
C GLN A 77 -0.68 9.75 12.62
N GLN A 78 -0.90 8.75 13.45
CA GLN A 78 -0.75 8.79 14.91
C GLN A 78 0.16 7.63 15.36
N PRO A 79 1.49 7.81 15.29
CA PRO A 79 2.45 6.78 15.67
C PRO A 79 2.41 6.45 17.17
#